data_AF-A0A0F0FFY0-F1
#
_entry.id   AF-A0A0F0FFY0-F1
#
_cell.length_a   1.000
_cell.length_b   1.000
_cell.length_c   1.000
_cell.angle_alpha   90.00
_cell.angle_beta   90.00
_cell.angle_gamma   90.00
#
_symmetry.space_group_name_H-M   'P 1'
#
loop_
_entity.id
_entity.type
_entity.pdbx_description
1 polymer ?
#
loop_
_entity_poly.entity_id
_entity_poly.type
_entity_poly.pdbx_seq_one_letter_code
_entity_poly.pdbx_strand_id
1 'polypeptide(L)'
;MAAAPAVQLAPSTPQFEPAAREPVSHGYRIEGKELVIDHQAEDIRHVLQGQCAIQGAIEILAGGLYFAGSLPKGTINIPNGTLILAEGAEISAEISVKRLFNLGAIQASTVTAADLLVNWGRIDAKEVATVSLRNGGTLVAEHIRYGDMDSSGVLQGNLARTS
;
A
#
# COMPACT_ATOMS: atom_id res chain seq x y z
N MET A 1 -24.85 -64.40 29.42
CA MET A 1 -23.82 -63.47 28.89
C MET A 1 -24.51 -62.57 27.88
N ALA A 2 -24.73 -61.30 28.22
CA ALA A 2 -25.31 -60.32 27.31
C ALA A 2 -24.17 -59.59 26.57
N ALA A 3 -24.21 -59.56 25.24
CA ALA A 3 -23.24 -58.83 24.42
C ALA A 3 -23.48 -57.31 24.57
N ALA A 4 -22.39 -56.55 24.75
CA ALA A 4 -22.44 -55.09 24.78
C ALA A 4 -22.80 -54.51 23.39
N PRO A 5 -23.55 -53.41 23.31
CA PRO A 5 -23.92 -52.81 22.03
C PRO A 5 -22.73 -52.08 21.39
N ALA A 6 -22.60 -52.20 20.07
CA ALA A 6 -21.58 -51.50 19.31
C ALA A 6 -21.91 -50.00 19.20
N VAL A 7 -20.96 -49.13 19.58
CA VAL A 7 -21.04 -47.69 19.38
C VAL A 7 -20.48 -47.37 18.00
N GLN A 8 -21.33 -46.82 17.12
CA GLN A 8 -20.93 -46.39 15.78
C GLN A 8 -20.58 -44.90 15.83
N LEU A 9 -19.29 -44.57 15.77
CA LEU A 9 -18.82 -43.18 15.67
C LEU A 9 -18.95 -42.73 14.21
N ALA A 10 -19.86 -41.80 13.95
CA ALA A 10 -19.94 -41.15 12.65
C ALA A 10 -18.69 -40.27 12.42
N PRO A 11 -18.09 -40.26 11.22
CA PRO A 11 -16.99 -39.35 10.91
C PRO A 11 -17.54 -37.92 10.84
N SER A 12 -17.31 -37.13 11.88
CA SER A 12 -17.55 -35.68 11.85
C SER A 12 -16.42 -35.02 11.06
N THR A 13 -16.58 -34.92 9.74
CA THR A 13 -15.77 -34.04 8.91
C THR A 13 -16.03 -32.60 9.37
N PRO A 14 -15.02 -31.84 9.84
CA PRO A 14 -15.22 -30.43 10.12
C PRO A 14 -15.55 -29.72 8.80
N GLN A 15 -16.78 -29.26 8.65
CA GLN A 15 -17.13 -28.31 7.60
C GLN A 15 -16.45 -26.99 7.96
N PHE A 16 -15.32 -26.70 7.32
CA PHE A 16 -14.84 -25.33 7.20
C PHE A 16 -15.82 -24.62 6.27
N GLU A 17 -16.82 -23.97 6.84
CA GLU A 17 -17.52 -22.90 6.12
C GLU A 17 -16.47 -21.81 5.85
N PRO A 18 -16.20 -21.44 4.59
CA PRO A 18 -15.40 -20.25 4.33
C PRO A 18 -16.20 -19.09 4.91
N ALA A 19 -15.66 -18.46 5.97
CA ALA A 19 -16.21 -17.22 6.49
C ALA A 19 -16.48 -16.31 5.30
N ALA A 20 -17.72 -15.82 5.20
CA ALA A 20 -18.10 -14.85 4.19
C ALA A 20 -17.01 -13.78 4.18
N ARG A 21 -16.26 -13.68 3.08
CA ARG A 21 -15.27 -12.63 2.92
C ARG A 21 -16.04 -11.34 2.97
N GLU A 22 -15.95 -10.62 4.09
CA GLU A 22 -16.37 -9.25 4.15
C GLU A 22 -15.74 -8.51 2.96
N PRO A 23 -16.49 -7.62 2.29
CA PRO A 23 -15.96 -6.87 1.16
C PRO A 23 -14.64 -6.26 1.62
N VAL A 24 -13.60 -6.41 0.79
CA VAL A 24 -12.24 -5.96 1.10
C VAL A 24 -12.34 -4.50 1.50
N SER A 25 -12.40 -4.24 2.81
CA SER A 25 -12.11 -2.95 3.37
C SER A 25 -10.72 -2.70 2.84
N HIS A 26 -10.56 -1.69 1.98
CA HIS A 26 -9.23 -1.20 1.65
C HIS A 26 -8.46 -1.12 2.98
N GLY A 27 -7.20 -1.57 3.05
CA GLY A 27 -6.45 -1.65 4.30
C GLY A 27 -6.13 -0.28 4.91
N TYR A 28 -6.96 0.73 4.64
CA TYR A 28 -6.94 2.06 5.20
C TYR A 28 -8.37 2.60 5.35
N ARG A 29 -8.50 3.60 6.20
CA ARG A 29 -9.70 4.44 6.33
C ARG A 29 -9.30 5.87 6.68
N ILE A 30 -10.18 6.81 6.36
CA ILE A 30 -10.00 8.22 6.70
C ILE A 30 -10.90 8.52 7.89
N GLU A 31 -10.32 8.86 9.04
CA GLU A 31 -11.04 9.24 10.25
C GLU A 31 -10.86 10.75 10.46
N GLY A 32 -11.87 11.53 10.09
CA GLY A 32 -11.77 12.99 10.09
C GLY A 32 -10.74 13.48 9.06
N LYS A 33 -9.57 13.92 9.52
CA LYS A 33 -8.45 14.36 8.66
C LYS A 33 -7.26 13.38 8.66
N GLU A 34 -7.37 12.30 9.43
CA GLU A 34 -6.27 11.35 9.63
C GLU A 34 -6.43 10.13 8.72
N LEU A 35 -5.31 9.66 8.18
CA LEU A 35 -5.22 8.43 7.42
C LEU A 35 -4.80 7.30 8.37
N VAL A 36 -5.70 6.35 8.62
CA VAL A 36 -5.42 5.15 9.43
C VAL A 36 -5.20 3.97 8.49
N ILE A 37 -4.11 3.24 8.67
CA ILE A 37 -3.71 2.11 7.80
C ILE A 37 -3.64 0.83 8.64
N ASP A 38 -4.27 -0.23 8.18
CA ASP A 38 -4.17 -1.58 8.74
C ASP A 38 -2.98 -2.31 8.12
N HIS A 39 -1.88 -2.37 8.87
CA HIS A 39 -0.64 -3.00 8.42
C HIS A 39 -0.78 -4.52 8.21
N GLN A 40 -1.71 -5.17 8.91
CA GLN A 40 -1.96 -6.61 8.74
C GLN A 40 -2.74 -6.86 7.44
N ALA A 41 -3.76 -6.06 7.16
CA ALA A 41 -4.52 -6.14 5.91
C ALA A 41 -3.64 -5.85 4.68
N GLU A 42 -2.65 -4.97 4.83
CA GLU A 42 -1.66 -4.64 3.79
C GLU A 42 -0.44 -5.57 3.76
N ASP A 43 -0.45 -6.68 4.52
CA ASP A 43 0.60 -7.71 4.58
C ASP A 43 2.01 -7.12 4.80
N ILE A 44 2.13 -6.10 5.66
CA ILE A 44 3.43 -5.49 5.98
C ILE A 44 4.27 -6.49 6.78
N ARG A 45 5.41 -6.89 6.21
CA ARG A 45 6.35 -7.87 6.80
C ARG A 45 7.72 -7.28 7.07
N HIS A 46 8.03 -6.17 6.40
CA HIS A 46 9.32 -5.50 6.48
C HIS A 46 9.12 -4.14 7.12
N VAL A 47 10.00 -3.81 8.06
CA VAL A 47 9.97 -2.52 8.76
C VAL A 47 11.37 -1.96 8.77
N LEU A 48 11.53 -0.79 8.17
CA LEU A 48 12.75 0.01 8.19
C LEU A 48 12.41 1.32 8.89
N GLN A 49 12.95 1.49 10.10
CA GLN A 49 12.62 2.60 10.99
C GLN A 49 13.88 3.13 11.69
N GLY A 50 13.78 4.33 12.24
CA GLY A 50 14.83 4.91 13.08
C GLY A 50 16.00 5.50 12.29
N GLN A 51 15.77 6.64 11.64
CA GLN A 51 16.79 7.38 10.87
C GLN A 51 17.59 6.51 9.89
N CYS A 52 16.99 5.44 9.36
CA CYS A 52 17.68 4.58 8.42
C CYS A 52 17.92 5.35 7.11
N ALA A 53 19.17 5.39 6.66
CA ALA A 53 19.54 5.94 5.36
C ALA A 53 19.98 4.78 4.47
N ILE A 54 19.19 4.45 3.45
CA ILE A 54 19.51 3.40 2.50
C ILE A 54 20.09 4.03 1.24
N GLN A 55 21.04 3.35 0.60
CA GLN A 55 21.55 3.74 -0.71
C GLN A 55 21.28 2.61 -1.70
N GLY A 56 20.87 2.96 -2.92
CA GLY A 56 20.66 2.00 -4.00
C GLY A 56 19.22 1.48 -4.05
N ALA A 57 19.05 0.21 -4.40
CA ALA A 57 17.73 -0.38 -4.64
C ALA A 57 17.18 -1.09 -3.39
N ILE A 58 15.88 -0.96 -3.17
CA ILE A 58 15.10 -1.79 -2.25
C ILE A 58 14.18 -2.66 -3.11
N GLU A 59 14.34 -3.97 -3.03
CA GLU A 59 13.50 -4.94 -3.74
C GLU A 59 12.86 -5.91 -2.74
N ILE A 60 11.52 -5.98 -2.75
CA ILE A 60 10.76 -6.86 -1.88
C ILE A 60 9.82 -7.70 -2.74
N LEU A 61 10.06 -9.01 -2.73
CA LEU A 61 9.33 -9.97 -3.57
C LEU A 61 7.99 -10.40 -2.96
N ALA A 62 7.85 -10.31 -1.64
CA ALA A 62 6.65 -10.73 -0.92
C ALA A 62 6.40 -9.88 0.34
N GLY A 63 5.12 -9.58 0.58
CA GLY A 63 4.67 -8.67 1.64
C GLY A 63 4.91 -7.20 1.29
N GLY A 64 4.63 -6.33 2.27
CA GLY A 64 4.85 -4.91 2.18
C GLY A 64 5.92 -4.38 3.13
N LEU A 65 6.26 -3.10 2.94
CA LEU A 65 7.28 -2.35 3.64
C LEU A 65 6.67 -1.15 4.35
N TYR A 66 6.94 -1.02 5.64
CA TYR A 66 6.86 0.25 6.35
C TYR A 66 8.24 0.91 6.39
N PHE A 67 8.33 2.15 5.91
CA PHE A 67 9.59 2.88 5.80
C PHE A 67 9.51 4.25 6.49
N ALA A 68 10.37 4.45 7.48
CA ALA A 68 10.53 5.69 8.26
C ALA A 68 12.01 6.10 8.28
N GLY A 69 12.52 6.53 7.13
CA GLY A 69 13.91 6.93 6.93
C GLY A 69 14.11 7.74 5.66
N SER A 70 15.34 7.76 5.14
CA SER A 70 15.68 8.43 3.89
C SER A 70 16.27 7.50 2.84
N LEU A 71 15.90 7.75 1.57
CA LEU A 71 16.46 7.10 0.39
C LEU A 71 16.81 8.18 -0.64
N PRO A 72 18.01 8.79 -0.57
CA PRO A 72 18.37 9.95 -1.40
C PRO A 72 18.58 9.61 -2.89
N LYS A 73 18.71 8.33 -3.23
CA LYS A 73 18.83 7.85 -4.60
C LYS A 73 18.51 6.37 -4.68
N GLY A 74 17.87 5.96 -5.78
CA GLY A 74 17.79 4.57 -6.22
C GLY A 74 16.39 4.21 -6.67
N THR A 75 15.96 3.01 -6.30
CA THR A 75 14.64 2.48 -6.67
C THR A 75 14.00 1.75 -5.49
N ILE A 76 12.68 1.78 -5.39
CA ILE A 76 11.88 0.91 -4.54
C ILE A 76 10.97 0.10 -5.44
N ASN A 77 11.16 -1.22 -5.46
CA ASN A 77 10.35 -2.15 -6.24
C ASN A 77 9.69 -3.19 -5.33
N ILE A 78 8.36 -3.11 -5.22
CA ILE A 78 7.52 -4.05 -4.44
C ILE A 78 6.30 -4.44 -5.30
N PRO A 79 6.50 -5.20 -6.39
CA PRO A 79 5.53 -5.31 -7.48
C PRO A 79 4.16 -5.86 -7.05
N ASN A 80 4.14 -6.72 -6.02
CA ASN A 80 2.92 -7.35 -5.51
C ASN A 80 2.54 -6.87 -4.11
N GLY A 81 3.26 -5.90 -3.55
CA GLY A 81 3.12 -5.50 -2.16
C GLY A 81 2.90 -4.00 -1.95
N THR A 82 2.76 -3.66 -0.68
CA THR A 82 2.41 -2.32 -0.23
C THR A 82 3.64 -1.60 0.30
N LEU A 83 3.80 -0.33 -0.06
CA LEU A 83 4.73 0.60 0.57
C LEU A 83 3.96 1.59 1.44
N ILE A 84 4.29 1.66 2.72
CA ILE A 84 3.85 2.71 3.63
C ILE A 84 5.06 3.58 3.96
N LEU A 85 4.99 4.85 3.58
CA LEU A 85 5.96 5.85 3.99
C LEU A 85 5.41 6.58 5.20
N ALA A 86 6.17 6.55 6.29
CA ALA A 86 5.84 7.26 7.51
C ALA A 86 5.97 8.79 7.33
N GLU A 87 5.35 9.54 8.25
CA GLU A 87 5.61 10.97 8.37
C GLU A 87 7.12 11.21 8.62
N GLY A 88 7.68 12.21 7.92
CA GLY A 88 9.11 12.51 7.97
C GLY A 88 10.01 11.58 7.14
N ALA A 89 9.46 10.56 6.47
CA ALA A 89 10.22 9.79 5.49
C ALA A 89 10.55 10.65 4.25
N GLU A 90 11.77 10.55 3.73
CA GLU A 90 12.25 11.34 2.58
C GLU A 90 12.78 10.42 1.49
N ILE A 91 12.08 10.36 0.35
CA ILE A 91 12.43 9.50 -0.77
C ILE A 91 12.82 10.37 -1.97
N SER A 92 14.02 10.16 -2.51
CA SER A 92 14.49 10.72 -3.77
C SER A 92 14.83 9.61 -4.77
N ALA A 93 13.87 8.74 -5.03
CA ALA A 93 14.04 7.48 -5.77
C ALA A 93 12.82 7.17 -6.64
N GLU A 94 13.00 6.31 -7.66
CA GLU A 94 11.87 5.77 -8.42
C GLU A 94 11.09 4.75 -7.59
N ILE A 95 9.76 4.75 -7.71
CA ILE A 95 8.88 3.87 -6.95
C ILE A 95 8.01 3.06 -7.91
N SER A 96 8.01 1.75 -7.73
CA SER A 96 7.13 0.80 -8.44
C SER A 96 6.57 -0.22 -7.44
N VAL A 97 5.30 -0.06 -7.08
CA VAL A 97 4.64 -0.88 -6.05
C VAL A 97 3.24 -1.27 -6.48
N LYS A 98 2.63 -2.25 -5.80
CA LYS A 98 1.20 -2.51 -5.99
C LYS A 98 0.37 -1.39 -5.36
N ARG A 99 0.67 -1.05 -4.10
CA ARG A 99 -0.02 0.00 -3.35
C ARG A 99 0.96 0.92 -2.66
N LEU A 100 0.64 2.20 -2.62
CA LEU A 100 1.43 3.24 -1.96
C LEU A 100 0.56 4.03 -0.99
N PHE A 101 0.99 4.09 0.27
CA PHE A 101 0.49 5.02 1.27
C PHE A 101 1.61 6.00 1.63
N ASN A 102 1.47 7.25 1.21
CA ASN A 102 2.47 8.28 1.46
C ASN A 102 2.01 9.25 2.56
N LEU A 103 2.69 9.24 3.70
CA LEU A 103 2.61 10.29 4.74
C LEU A 103 3.88 11.17 4.76
N GLY A 104 4.90 10.82 3.98
CA GLY A 104 6.19 11.51 3.93
C GLY A 104 6.37 12.41 2.71
N ALA A 105 7.61 12.59 2.28
CA ALA A 105 7.99 13.35 1.11
C ALA A 105 8.61 12.44 0.04
N ILE A 106 8.09 12.51 -1.18
CA ILE A 106 8.64 11.83 -2.36
C ILE A 106 9.07 12.88 -3.38
N GLN A 107 10.29 12.76 -3.87
CA GLN A 107 10.84 13.47 -5.02
C GLN A 107 11.38 12.47 -6.05
N ALA A 108 10.63 12.19 -7.12
CA ALA A 108 10.94 11.06 -8.01
C ALA A 108 10.86 11.41 -9.50
N SER A 109 11.59 10.71 -10.37
CA SER A 109 11.24 10.70 -11.79
C SER A 109 9.88 10.04 -11.99
N THR A 110 9.67 8.87 -11.37
CA THR A 110 8.44 8.09 -11.55
C THR A 110 7.95 7.51 -10.24
N VAL A 111 6.63 7.63 -10.02
CA VAL A 111 5.89 6.94 -8.96
C VAL A 111 4.78 6.12 -9.58
N THR A 112 4.89 4.80 -9.52
CA THR A 112 3.89 3.86 -10.01
C THR A 112 3.31 3.06 -8.85
N ALA A 113 1.99 3.12 -8.68
CA ALA A 113 1.24 2.26 -7.78
C ALA A 113 0.18 1.51 -8.60
N ALA A 114 0.42 0.23 -8.91
CA ALA A 114 -0.35 -0.53 -9.88
C ALA A 114 -1.86 -0.67 -9.54
N ASP A 115 -2.23 -0.52 -8.27
CA ASP A 115 -3.61 -0.62 -7.78
C ASP A 115 -4.05 0.71 -7.13
N LEU A 116 -3.39 1.11 -6.04
CA LEU A 116 -3.85 2.22 -5.21
C LEU A 116 -2.70 3.13 -4.79
N LEU A 117 -2.88 4.44 -4.99
CA LEU A 117 -2.05 5.49 -4.42
C LEU A 117 -2.88 6.34 -3.46
N VAL A 118 -2.50 6.33 -2.19
CA VAL A 118 -3.04 7.22 -1.15
C VAL A 118 -1.96 8.20 -0.74
N ASN A 119 -2.15 9.50 -1.01
CA ASN A 119 -1.20 10.56 -0.69
C ASN A 119 -1.76 11.52 0.36
N TRP A 120 -1.18 11.48 1.56
CA TRP A 120 -1.42 12.44 2.65
C TRP A 120 -0.17 13.28 2.97
N GLY A 121 0.97 12.96 2.36
CA GLY A 121 2.20 13.74 2.43
C GLY A 121 2.40 14.63 1.20
N ARG A 122 3.66 14.71 0.74
CA ARG A 122 4.06 15.43 -0.47
C ARG A 122 4.63 14.49 -1.52
N ILE A 123 4.19 14.65 -2.76
CA ILE A 123 4.78 14.03 -3.95
C ILE A 123 5.15 15.15 -4.93
N ASP A 124 6.39 15.14 -5.37
CA ASP A 124 6.95 15.97 -6.44
C ASP A 124 7.61 15.02 -7.45
N ALA A 125 6.98 14.82 -8.61
CA ALA A 125 7.46 13.82 -9.56
C ALA A 125 7.37 14.28 -11.02
N LYS A 126 8.06 13.59 -11.94
CA LYS A 126 7.76 13.81 -13.38
C LYS A 126 6.49 13.06 -13.77
N GLU A 127 6.44 11.77 -13.43
CA GLU A 127 5.29 10.93 -13.73
C GLU A 127 4.72 10.27 -12.48
N VAL A 128 3.39 10.31 -12.35
CA VAL A 128 2.64 9.50 -11.40
C VAL A 128 1.63 8.64 -12.15
N ALA A 129 1.60 7.34 -11.86
CA ALA A 129 0.66 6.41 -12.48
C ALA A 129 0.01 5.51 -11.43
N THR A 130 -1.33 5.43 -11.42
CA THR A 130 -2.07 4.51 -10.57
C THR A 130 -3.43 4.14 -11.13
N VAL A 131 -4.07 3.08 -10.65
CA VAL A 131 -5.46 2.77 -11.00
C VAL A 131 -6.41 3.58 -10.13
N SER A 132 -6.17 3.72 -8.84
CA SER A 132 -6.99 4.54 -7.95
C SER A 132 -6.14 5.54 -7.18
N LEU A 133 -6.45 6.83 -7.35
CA LEU A 133 -5.78 7.93 -6.66
C LEU A 133 -6.68 8.47 -5.54
N ARG A 134 -6.12 8.57 -4.33
CA ARG A 134 -6.71 9.26 -3.18
C ARG A 134 -5.72 10.29 -2.67
N ASN A 135 -6.04 11.57 -2.79
CA ASN A 135 -5.10 12.65 -2.46
C ASN A 135 -5.68 13.61 -1.42
N GLY A 136 -5.16 13.55 -0.20
CA GLY A 136 -5.41 14.55 0.85
C GLY A 136 -4.24 15.53 1.04
N GLY A 137 -3.04 15.17 0.55
CA GLY A 137 -1.82 15.96 0.66
C GLY A 137 -1.53 16.83 -0.56
N THR A 138 -0.24 16.98 -0.89
CA THR A 138 0.22 17.71 -2.07
C THR A 138 0.79 16.75 -3.10
N LEU A 139 0.25 16.76 -4.32
CA LEU A 139 0.77 15.99 -5.46
C LEU A 139 1.02 16.95 -6.63
N VAL A 140 2.30 17.15 -6.94
CA VAL A 140 2.75 17.91 -8.11
C VAL A 140 3.49 16.96 -9.03
N ALA A 141 3.02 16.82 -10.27
CA ALA A 141 3.78 16.10 -11.28
C ALA A 141 3.59 16.64 -12.70
N GLU A 142 4.53 16.40 -13.61
CA GLU A 142 4.36 16.80 -15.01
C GLU A 142 3.20 16.03 -15.66
N HIS A 143 3.09 14.73 -15.40
CA HIS A 143 2.03 13.86 -15.89
C HIS A 143 1.45 12.97 -14.77
N ILE A 144 0.12 12.94 -14.67
CA ILE A 144 -0.60 12.12 -13.68
C ILE A 144 -1.61 11.26 -14.42
N ARG A 145 -1.36 9.96 -14.44
CA ARG A 145 -2.22 8.92 -15.02
C ARG A 145 -2.98 8.20 -13.92
N TYR A 146 -4.31 8.18 -14.01
CA TYR A 146 -5.18 7.60 -12.98
C TYR A 146 -6.39 6.90 -13.59
N GLY A 147 -6.90 5.83 -13.01
CA GLY A 147 -8.19 5.24 -13.39
C GLY A 147 -9.35 5.99 -12.73
N ASP A 148 -9.37 6.04 -11.40
CA ASP A 148 -10.31 6.79 -10.59
C ASP A 148 -9.58 7.74 -9.64
N MET A 149 -10.21 8.86 -9.29
CA MET A 149 -9.59 9.87 -8.43
C MET A 149 -10.60 10.44 -7.44
N ASP A 150 -10.15 10.58 -6.20
CA ASP A 150 -10.74 11.44 -5.17
C ASP A 150 -9.62 12.30 -4.59
N SER A 151 -9.79 13.62 -4.61
CA SER A 151 -8.78 14.57 -4.13
C SER A 151 -9.43 15.69 -3.34
N SER A 152 -8.97 15.85 -2.11
CA SER A 152 -9.25 17.00 -1.23
C SER A 152 -8.02 17.89 -1.01
N GLY A 153 -6.84 17.41 -1.41
CA GLY A 153 -5.56 18.12 -1.31
C GLY A 153 -5.18 18.90 -2.57
N VAL A 154 -3.92 19.38 -2.60
CA VAL A 154 -3.34 20.07 -3.76
C VAL A 154 -2.97 19.04 -4.82
N LEU A 155 -3.41 19.28 -6.06
CA LEU A 155 -3.14 18.45 -7.21
C LEU A 155 -2.76 19.34 -8.41
N GLN A 156 -1.54 19.18 -8.92
CA GLN A 156 -1.03 19.98 -10.03
C GLN A 156 -0.29 19.09 -11.05
N GLY A 157 -0.67 19.17 -12.32
CA GLY A 157 -0.05 18.41 -13.40
C GLY A 157 -0.95 18.19 -14.61
N ASN A 158 -0.42 17.56 -15.65
CA ASN A 158 -1.23 17.11 -16.78
C ASN A 158 -1.98 15.83 -16.40
N LEU A 159 -3.28 15.95 -16.16
CA LEU A 159 -4.16 14.86 -15.73
C LEU A 159 -4.65 14.05 -16.94
N ALA A 160 -4.44 12.74 -16.92
CA ALA A 160 -4.93 11.81 -17.94
C ALA A 160 -5.61 10.60 -17.29
N ARG A 161 -6.91 10.42 -17.54
CA ARG A 161 -7.64 9.25 -17.05
C ARG A 161 -7.32 8.04 -17.93
N THR A 162 -6.94 6.91 -17.34
CA THR A 162 -6.75 5.64 -18.05
C THR A 162 -8.10 4.95 -18.19
N SER A 163 -8.43 4.55 -19.43
CA SER A 163 -9.66 3.83 -19.80
C SER A 163 -9.66 2.38 -19.32
#